data_AF-A0A3P0MDA1-F1
#
_entry.id   AF-A0A3P0MDA1-F1
#
_cell.length_a   1.000
_cell.length_b   1.000
_cell.length_c   1.000
_cell.angle_alpha   90.00
_cell.angle_beta   90.00
_cell.angle_gamma   90.00
#
_symmetry.space_group_name_H-M   'P 1'
#
loop_
_entity.id
_entity.type
_entity.pdbx_description
1 polymer ?
#
loop_
_entity_poly.entity_id
_entity_poly.type
_entity_poly.pdbx_seq_one_letter_code
_entity_poly.pdbx_strand_id
1 'polypeptide(L)'
;LILNGRMPRSLRYCYGRVMSSLNLLAKDYGVTHPCHDTATKILQMLSDTTVERIFKSGLHEFLTDFIGRNNSLGVDIAQAYNFD
;
A
#
# COMPACT_ATOMS: atom_id res chain seq x y z
N LEU A 1 -11.05 -0.15 -12.87
CA LEU A 1 -10.46 -1.46 -12.53
C LEU A 1 -9.37 -1.34 -11.46
N ILE A 2 -8.29 -0.58 -11.69
CA ILE A 2 -7.13 -0.52 -10.78
C ILE A 2 -7.40 0.12 -9.39
N LEU A 3 -8.34 1.06 -9.28
CA LEU A 3 -8.69 1.74 -8.01
C LEU A 3 -10.00 1.22 -7.38
N ASN A 4 -10.68 0.25 -8.03
CA ASN A 4 -11.98 -0.22 -7.56
C ASN A 4 -11.81 -1.20 -6.39
N GLY A 5 -11.97 -0.72 -5.15
CA GLY A 5 -11.84 -1.52 -3.94
C GLY A 5 -12.81 -2.71 -3.81
N ARG A 6 -13.80 -2.86 -4.70
CA ARG A 6 -14.68 -4.05 -4.75
C ARG A 6 -14.10 -5.17 -5.63
N MET A 7 -13.02 -4.92 -6.38
CA MET A 7 -12.37 -5.91 -7.22
C MET A 7 -11.13 -6.48 -6.53
N PRO A 8 -11.05 -7.81 -6.36
CA PRO A 8 -10.03 -8.45 -5.53
C PRO A 8 -8.59 -8.31 -6.06
N ARG A 9 -8.42 -7.85 -7.31
CA ARG A 9 -7.11 -7.58 -7.92
C ARG A 9 -6.85 -6.08 -8.16
N SER A 10 -7.69 -5.20 -7.65
CA SER A 10 -7.40 -3.76 -7.69
C SER A 10 -6.29 -3.43 -6.70
N LEU A 11 -5.48 -2.41 -7.02
CA LEU A 11 -4.42 -1.93 -6.12
C LEU A 11 -4.98 -1.55 -4.75
N ARG A 12 -6.15 -0.89 -4.73
CA ARG A 12 -6.83 -0.48 -3.50
C ARG A 12 -7.26 -1.66 -2.64
N TYR A 13 -7.82 -2.71 -3.25
CA TYR A 13 -8.19 -3.92 -2.50
C TYR A 13 -6.95 -4.64 -1.94
N CYS A 14 -5.91 -4.81 -2.77
CA CYS A 14 -4.67 -5.45 -2.34
C CYS A 14 -4.02 -4.69 -1.17
N TYR A 15 -3.99 -3.36 -1.22
CA TYR A 15 -3.46 -2.56 -0.10
C TYR A 15 -4.33 -2.62 1.16
N GLY A 16 -5.65 -2.75 1.02
CA GLY A 16 -6.52 -3.05 2.16
C GLY A 16 -6.15 -4.36 2.85
N ARG A 17 -5.77 -5.39 2.08
CA ARG A 17 -5.28 -6.66 2.63
C ARG A 17 -3.91 -6.52 3.31
N VAL A 18 -2.98 -5.78 2.71
CA VAL A 18 -1.66 -5.49 3.32
C VAL A 18 -1.84 -4.79 4.68
N MET A 19 -2.67 -3.74 4.73
CA MET A 19 -2.97 -3.04 5.98
C MET A 19 -3.59 -3.96 7.03
N SER A 20 -4.54 -4.82 6.63
CA SER A 20 -5.13 -5.79 7.54
C SER A 20 -4.09 -6.76 8.10
N SER A 21 -3.17 -7.25 7.29
CA SER A 21 -2.09 -8.13 7.74
C SER A 21 -1.12 -7.42 8.68
N LEU A 22 -0.75 -6.17 8.37
CA LEU A 22 0.11 -5.37 9.25
C LEU A 22 -0.54 -5.14 10.61
N ASN A 23 -1.83 -4.81 10.64
CA ASN A 23 -2.56 -4.63 11.90
C ASN A 23 -2.60 -5.91 12.75
N LEU A 24 -2.66 -7.09 12.12
CA LEU A 24 -2.56 -8.36 12.84
C LEU A 24 -1.18 -8.53 13.45
N LEU A 25 -0.11 -8.27 12.68
CA LEU A 25 1.25 -8.31 13.21
C LEU A 25 1.46 -7.31 14.36
N ALA A 26 0.96 -6.08 14.25
CA ALA A 26 1.08 -5.12 15.36
C ALA A 26 0.32 -5.58 16.62
N LYS A 27 -0.83 -6.25 16.44
CA LYS A 27 -1.58 -6.81 17.56
C LYS A 27 -0.83 -7.97 18.21
N ASP A 28 -0.23 -8.85 17.41
CA ASP A 28 0.46 -10.04 17.91
C ASP A 28 1.80 -9.70 18.59
N TYR A 29 2.54 -8.74 18.05
CA TYR A 29 3.83 -8.29 18.59
C TYR A 29 3.68 -7.14 19.62
N GLY A 30 2.50 -6.53 19.74
CA GLY A 30 2.22 -5.43 20.65
C GLY A 30 2.94 -4.12 20.30
N VAL A 31 3.48 -3.99 19.08
CA VAL A 31 4.26 -2.84 18.62
C VAL A 31 3.85 -2.44 17.21
N THR A 32 3.80 -1.13 16.97
CA THR A 32 3.62 -0.54 15.65
C THR A 32 4.95 -0.01 15.13
N HIS A 33 5.23 -0.23 13.85
CA HIS A 33 6.44 0.21 13.18
C HIS A 33 6.15 1.29 12.12
N PRO A 34 7.16 2.06 11.67
CA PRO A 34 6.98 3.07 10.62
C PRO A 34 6.37 2.54 9.31
N CYS A 35 6.54 1.24 9.02
CA CYS A 35 5.93 0.60 7.86
C CYS A 35 4.39 0.68 7.85
N HIS A 36 3.75 0.77 9.03
CA HIS A 36 2.29 0.95 9.16
C HIS A 36 1.85 2.32 8.67
N ASP A 37 2.61 3.37 8.98
CA ASP A 37 2.34 4.73 8.51
C ASP A 37 2.56 4.84 7.00
N THR A 38 3.63 4.22 6.49
CA THR A 38 3.90 4.16 5.05
C THR A 38 2.77 3.45 4.31
N ALA A 39 2.32 2.29 4.79
CA ALA A 39 1.21 1.55 4.20
C ALA A 39 -0.11 2.36 4.26
N THR A 40 -0.36 3.08 5.35
CA THR A 40 -1.51 3.97 5.50
C THR A 40 -1.49 5.10 4.47
N LYS A 41 -0.33 5.76 4.29
CA LYS A 41 -0.15 6.83 3.30
C LYS A 41 -0.38 6.34 1.87
N ILE A 42 0.09 5.14 1.53
CA ILE A 42 -0.14 4.55 0.20
C ILE A 42 -1.61 4.25 0.00
N LEU A 43 -2.29 3.68 1.01
CA LEU A 43 -3.73 3.42 0.93
C LEU A 43 -4.54 4.72 0.79
N GLN A 44 -4.18 5.78 1.50
CA GLN A 44 -4.79 7.11 1.36
C GLN A 44 -4.58 7.68 -0.04
N MET A 45 -3.35 7.62 -0.57
CA MET A 45 -3.06 8.05 -1.94
C MET A 45 -3.90 7.29 -2.98
N LEU A 46 -4.02 5.96 -2.85
CA LEU A 46 -4.91 5.15 -3.69
C LEU A 46 -6.39 5.49 -3.49
N SER A 47 -6.74 6.06 -2.34
CA SER A 47 -8.11 6.40 -1.99
C SER A 47 -8.55 7.76 -2.52
N ASP A 48 -7.64 8.72 -2.51
CA ASP A 48 -7.85 10.10 -2.94
C ASP A 48 -7.58 10.30 -4.44
N THR A 49 -6.91 9.33 -5.08
CA THR A 49 -6.66 9.36 -6.52
C THR A 49 -7.92 8.93 -7.28
N THR A 50 -8.22 9.62 -8.39
CA THR A 50 -9.27 9.22 -9.34
C THR A 50 -8.66 8.76 -10.66
N VAL A 51 -9.46 8.04 -11.44
CA VAL A 51 -9.06 7.62 -12.79
C VAL A 51 -8.75 8.84 -13.66
N GLU A 52 -9.54 9.93 -13.60
CA GLU A 52 -9.23 11.14 -14.37
C GLU A 52 -7.89 11.76 -13.97
N ARG A 53 -7.56 11.75 -12.67
CA ARG A 53 -6.29 12.29 -12.18
C ARG A 53 -5.10 11.49 -12.71
N ILE A 54 -5.20 10.16 -12.71
CA ILE A 54 -4.18 9.26 -13.28
C ILE A 54 -4.04 9.49 -14.79
N PHE A 55 -5.13 9.69 -15.52
CA PHE A 55 -5.05 9.99 -16.95
C PHE A 55 -4.37 11.34 -17.22
N LYS A 56 -4.62 12.36 -16.37
CA LYS A 56 -3.98 13.67 -16.49
C LYS A 56 -2.48 13.65 -16.15
N SER A 57 -2.06 12.88 -15.14
CA SER A 57 -0.64 12.76 -14.75
C SER A 57 0.12 11.68 -15.53
N GLY A 58 -0.57 10.75 -16.18
CA GLY A 58 0.03 9.61 -16.87
C GLY A 58 -0.03 8.33 -16.05
N LEU A 59 -0.52 7.25 -16.69
CA LEU A 59 -0.64 5.94 -16.05
C LEU A 59 0.72 5.32 -15.73
N HIS A 60 1.68 5.43 -16.65
CA HIS A 60 3.01 4.87 -16.44
C HIS A 60 3.71 5.54 -15.26
N GLU A 61 3.66 6.86 -15.15
CA GLU A 61 4.25 7.61 -14.03
C GLU A 61 3.64 7.19 -12.70
N PHE A 62 2.30 7.10 -12.64
CA PHE A 62 1.60 6.63 -11.45
C PHE A 62 2.02 5.20 -11.06
N LEU A 63 2.10 4.27 -12.03
CA LEU A 63 2.48 2.89 -11.74
C LEU A 63 3.95 2.79 -11.30
N THR A 64 4.85 3.56 -11.90
CA THR A 64 6.27 3.58 -11.53
C THR A 64 6.48 4.11 -10.12
N ASP A 65 5.84 5.22 -9.74
CA ASP A 65 5.87 5.74 -8.37
C ASP A 65 5.28 4.72 -7.37
N PHE A 66 4.13 4.13 -7.74
CA PHE A 66 3.49 3.11 -6.91
C PHE A 66 4.38 1.88 -6.67
N ILE A 67 5.02 1.35 -7.72
CA ILE A 67 5.94 0.21 -7.61
C ILE A 67 7.11 0.55 -6.69
N GLY A 68 7.69 1.75 -6.83
CA GLY A 68 8.77 2.21 -5.96
C GLY A 68 8.37 2.21 -4.50
N ARG A 69 7.24 2.83 -4.16
CA ARG A 69 6.71 2.87 -2.79
C ARG A 69 6.37 1.49 -2.24
N ASN A 70 5.82 0.61 -3.08
CA ASN A 70 5.49 -0.75 -2.69
C ASN A 70 6.74 -1.58 -2.36
N ASN A 71 7.81 -1.42 -3.15
CA ASN A 71 9.07 -2.10 -2.90
C ASN A 71 9.72 -1.60 -1.60
N SER A 72 9.75 -0.29 -1.38
CA SER A 72 10.23 0.30 -0.11
C SER A 72 9.44 -0.24 1.08
N LEU A 73 8.11 -0.30 0.98
CA LEU A 73 7.28 -0.87 2.04
C LEU A 73 7.61 -2.34 2.32
N GLY A 74 7.85 -3.14 1.29
CA GLY A 74 8.24 -4.55 1.46
C GLY A 74 9.53 -4.71 2.27
N VAL A 75 10.54 -3.88 1.98
CA VAL A 75 11.80 -3.86 2.73
C VAL A 75 11.58 -3.42 4.18
N ASP A 76 10.80 -2.35 4.40
CA ASP A 76 10.52 -1.84 5.75
C ASP A 76 9.80 -2.90 6.60
N ILE A 77 8.88 -3.68 6.02
CA ILE A 77 8.17 -4.75 6.72
C ILE A 77 9.12 -5.89 7.10
N ALA A 78 9.96 -6.33 6.16
CA ALA A 78 10.91 -7.40 6.39
C ALA A 78 11.87 -7.04 7.53
N GLN A 79 12.39 -5.81 7.54
CA GLN A 79 13.26 -5.31 8.61
C GLN A 79 12.53 -5.14 9.94
N ALA A 80 11.29 -4.63 9.93
CA ALA A 80 10.53 -4.38 11.15
C ALA A 80 10.18 -5.66 11.92
N TYR A 81 9.89 -6.75 11.20
CA TYR A 81 9.45 -8.03 11.79
C TYR A 81 10.48 -9.15 11.67
N ASN A 82 11.72 -8.85 11.24
CA ASN A 82 12.82 -9.82 11.04
C ASN A 82 12.40 -11.02 10.16
N PHE A 83 11.86 -10.76 8.98
CA PHE A 83 11.54 -11.80 7.99
C PHE A 83 12.72 -12.14 7.05
N ASP A 84 13.96 -11.95 7.50
CA ASP A 84 15.19 -12.29 6.74
C ASP A 84 15.24 -13.76 6.29
#